data_AF-A0A1M3E6M4-F1
#
_entry.id   AF-A0A1M3E6M4-F1
#
_cell.length_a   1.000
_cell.length_b   1.000
_cell.length_c   1.000
_cell.angle_alpha   90.00
_cell.angle_beta   90.00
_cell.angle_gamma   90.00
#
_symmetry.space_group_name_H-M   'P 1'
#
loop_
_entity.id
_entity.type
_entity.pdbx_description
1 polymer ?
#
loop_
_entity_poly.entity_id
_entity_poly.type
_entity_poly.pdbx_seq_one_letter_code
_entity_poly.pdbx_strand_id
1 'polypeptide(L)'
;MYYEARTHEIVEVTSAIEAAIRIKSGKIQTYQVMKWTSKDRMYNMYAVPDGHIDNMLLELAILRQEILLVDAPYQQVESITNGWIDDPVNLGKYLEESESSDFIMNENAQLIVGRPSGNERAHFICGCCGTTFLGNVKEQLNFGQDAGFGICDRCQNW
;
A
#
# COMPACT_ATOMS: atom_id res chain seq x y z
N MET A 1 -10.14 1.57 8.03
CA MET A 1 -10.60 0.18 7.82
C MET A 1 -10.06 -0.24 6.48
N TYR A 2 -9.18 -1.23 6.53
CA TYR A 2 -8.16 -1.49 5.53
C TYR A 2 -8.76 -2.21 4.33
N TYR A 3 -8.65 -1.57 3.16
CA TYR A 3 -8.45 -2.33 1.95
C TYR A 3 -7.08 -3.00 2.07
N GLU A 4 -7.01 -4.11 2.80
CA GLU A 4 -5.91 -5.03 2.61
C GLU A 4 -6.19 -5.66 1.24
N ALA A 5 -5.61 -5.07 0.19
CA ALA A 5 -5.12 -5.92 -0.88
C ALA A 5 -4.17 -6.90 -0.20
N ARG A 6 -4.68 -8.04 0.28
CA ARG A 6 -3.87 -9.13 0.82
C ARG A 6 -3.00 -9.75 -0.26
N THR A 7 -2.81 -9.10 -1.38
CA THR A 7 -2.01 -9.56 -2.48
C THR A 7 -1.56 -8.31 -3.22
N HIS A 8 -0.30 -7.97 -3.03
CA HIS A 8 0.35 -6.87 -3.70
C HIS A 8 1.08 -7.38 -4.93
N GLU A 9 1.06 -6.58 -5.99
CA GLU A 9 1.95 -6.79 -7.13
C GLU A 9 3.27 -6.05 -6.85
N ILE A 10 4.39 -6.77 -6.85
CA ILE A 10 5.71 -6.15 -6.75
C ILE A 10 6.08 -5.56 -8.11
N VAL A 11 6.40 -4.26 -8.11
CA VAL A 11 6.98 -3.56 -9.24
C VAL A 11 8.41 -3.20 -8.88
N GLU A 12 9.36 -3.87 -9.51
CA GLU A 12 10.77 -3.60 -9.30
C GLU A 12 11.19 -2.28 -9.96
N VAL A 13 11.92 -1.47 -9.20
CA VAL A 13 12.52 -0.20 -9.62
C VAL A 13 13.95 -0.13 -9.14
N THR A 14 14.75 0.74 -9.75
CA THR A 14 16.20 0.79 -9.52
C THR A 14 16.61 1.57 -8.27
N SER A 15 15.73 2.42 -7.73
CA SER A 15 16.07 3.33 -6.63
C SER A 15 14.84 3.92 -5.94
N ALA A 16 15.05 4.48 -4.74
CA ALA A 16 14.05 5.27 -4.01
C ALA A 16 13.47 6.42 -4.85
N ILE A 17 14.30 7.13 -5.62
CA ILE A 17 13.81 8.22 -6.48
C ILE A 17 12.96 7.71 -7.64
N GLU A 18 13.29 6.56 -8.24
CA GLU A 18 12.43 5.97 -9.26
C GLU A 18 11.09 5.52 -8.67
N ALA A 19 11.11 4.92 -7.47
CA ALA A 19 9.88 4.59 -6.73
C ALA A 19 9.00 5.82 -6.54
N ALA A 20 9.59 6.93 -6.08
CA ALA A 20 8.88 8.19 -5.85
C ALA A 20 8.28 8.78 -7.14
N ILE A 21 9.05 8.78 -8.24
CA ILE A 21 8.56 9.24 -9.56
C ILE A 21 7.35 8.41 -10.00
N ARG A 22 7.41 7.08 -9.84
CA ARG A 22 6.28 6.21 -10.21
C ARG A 22 5.07 6.49 -9.32
N ILE A 23 5.25 6.58 -8.01
CA ILE A 23 4.18 6.87 -7.05
C ILE A 23 3.49 8.20 -7.40
N LYS A 24 4.26 9.25 -7.70
CA LYS A 24 3.71 10.57 -8.05
C LYS A 24 3.23 10.72 -9.48
N SER A 25 3.46 9.72 -10.35
CA SER A 25 3.02 9.78 -11.75
C SER A 25 1.50 9.72 -11.94
N GLY A 26 0.75 9.29 -10.90
CA GLY A 26 -0.69 9.03 -10.98
C GLY A 26 -1.06 7.80 -11.81
N LYS A 27 -0.09 6.99 -12.23
CA LYS A 27 -0.31 5.81 -13.09
C LYS A 27 -0.17 4.47 -12.36
N ILE A 28 0.32 4.49 -11.13
CA ILE A 28 0.44 3.26 -10.35
C ILE A 28 -0.93 2.83 -9.83
N GLN A 29 -1.14 1.52 -9.79
CA GLN A 29 -2.32 0.95 -9.19
C GLN A 29 -2.13 0.90 -7.67
N THR A 30 -3.21 1.01 -6.91
CA THR A 30 -3.14 1.08 -5.44
C THR A 30 -2.68 -0.21 -4.77
N TYR A 31 -2.69 -1.33 -5.49
CA TYR A 31 -2.17 -2.62 -5.03
C TYR A 31 -0.70 -2.86 -5.43
N GLN A 32 -0.09 -1.94 -6.18
CA GLN A 32 1.30 -2.06 -6.61
C GLN A 32 2.24 -1.55 -5.53
N VAL A 33 3.25 -2.34 -5.23
CA VAL A 33 4.30 -2.04 -4.26
C VAL A 33 5.59 -1.81 -5.02
N MET A 34 6.20 -0.65 -4.81
CA MET A 34 7.50 -0.36 -5.41
C MET A 34 8.57 -1.05 -4.59
N LYS A 35 9.39 -1.89 -5.24
CA LYS A 35 10.53 -2.57 -4.61
C LYS A 35 11.84 -2.09 -5.20
N TRP A 36 12.79 -1.71 -4.36
CA TRP A 36 14.16 -1.41 -4.76
C TRP A 36 15.16 -2.01 -3.77
N THR A 37 16.43 -2.02 -4.15
CA THR A 37 17.53 -2.41 -3.25
C THR A 37 18.12 -1.16 -2.62
N SER A 38 18.32 -1.17 -1.30
CA SER A 38 18.96 -0.07 -0.57
C SER A 38 20.37 0.22 -1.12
N LYS A 39 20.86 1.45 -0.94
CA LYS A 39 22.17 1.89 -1.44
C LYS A 39 23.33 1.05 -0.91
N ASP A 40 23.27 0.64 0.35
CA ASP A 40 24.24 -0.24 1.00
C ASP A 40 24.07 -1.71 0.62
N ARG A 41 23.00 -2.05 -0.11
CA ARG A 41 22.62 -3.40 -0.56
C ARG A 41 22.34 -4.39 0.57
N MET A 42 22.05 -3.89 1.75
CA MET A 42 21.68 -4.73 2.90
C MET A 42 20.22 -5.14 2.83
N TYR A 43 19.36 -4.31 2.25
CA TYR A 43 17.91 -4.49 2.28
C TYR A 43 17.26 -4.42 0.90
N ASN A 44 16.21 -5.24 0.73
CA ASN A 44 15.14 -4.92 -0.20
C ASN A 44 14.19 -3.97 0.51
N MET A 45 13.89 -2.84 -0.10
CA MET A 45 12.98 -1.82 0.37
C MET A 45 11.66 -1.91 -0.39
N TYR A 46 10.56 -1.58 0.29
CA TYR A 46 9.21 -1.67 -0.25
C TYR A 46 8.42 -0.43 0.17
N ALA A 47 7.89 0.31 -0.80
CA ALA A 47 6.91 1.35 -0.55
C ALA A 47 5.51 0.79 -0.81
N VAL A 48 4.77 0.55 0.28
CA VAL A 48 3.47 -0.11 0.27
C VAL A 48 2.37 0.93 0.46
N PRO A 49 1.41 1.08 -0.48
CA PRO A 49 0.23 1.90 -0.28
C PRO A 49 -0.55 1.44 0.97
N ASP A 50 -0.71 2.31 1.96
CA ASP A 50 -1.34 1.99 3.26
C ASP A 50 -2.41 3.03 3.67
N GLY A 51 -2.83 3.87 2.73
CA GLY A 51 -3.87 4.88 2.95
C GLY A 51 -5.29 4.31 3.01
N HIS A 52 -6.27 5.20 3.21
CA HIS A 52 -7.69 4.85 3.18
C HIS A 52 -8.16 4.39 1.79
N ILE A 53 -9.29 3.68 1.74
CA ILE A 53 -9.79 3.03 0.52
C ILE A 53 -10.07 3.99 -0.65
N ASP A 54 -10.44 5.23 -0.33
CA ASP A 54 -10.70 6.31 -1.28
C ASP A 54 -9.41 6.95 -1.82
N ASN A 55 -8.29 6.80 -1.10
CA ASN A 55 -6.98 7.28 -1.51
C ASN A 55 -5.83 6.48 -0.86
N MET A 56 -5.58 5.26 -1.34
CA MET A 56 -4.58 4.36 -0.73
C MET A 56 -3.15 4.88 -0.84
N LEU A 57 -2.88 5.74 -1.81
CA LEU A 57 -1.58 6.40 -1.95
C LEU A 57 -1.45 7.62 -1.03
N LEU A 58 -2.44 7.95 -0.20
CA LEU A 58 -2.35 9.02 0.77
C LEU A 58 -1.26 8.75 1.82
N GLU A 59 -1.09 7.48 2.20
CA GLU A 59 -0.09 7.00 3.16
C GLU A 59 0.72 5.87 2.54
N LEU A 60 1.99 5.77 2.90
CA LEU A 60 2.89 4.70 2.50
C LEU A 60 3.53 4.06 3.73
N ALA A 61 3.36 2.75 3.89
CA ALA A 61 4.18 1.97 4.80
C ALA A 61 5.50 1.61 4.11
N ILE A 62 6.62 1.95 4.73
CA ILE A 62 7.94 1.62 4.19
C ILE A 62 8.45 0.38 4.91
N LEU A 63 8.54 -0.71 4.16
CA LEU A 63 9.06 -1.98 4.66
C LEU A 63 10.48 -2.20 4.16
N ARG A 64 11.25 -2.96 4.93
CA ARG A 64 12.53 -3.51 4.51
C ARG A 64 12.62 -5.00 4.82
N GLN A 65 13.46 -5.70 4.07
CA GLN A 65 13.77 -7.11 4.27
C GLN A 65 15.26 -7.32 4.03
N GLU A 66 15.98 -7.91 4.99
CA GLU A 66 17.40 -8.22 4.83
C GLU A 66 17.63 -9.15 3.64
N ILE A 67 18.60 -8.81 2.79
CA ILE A 67 18.92 -9.58 1.57
C ILE A 67 19.71 -10.85 1.90
N LEU A 68 20.59 -10.78 2.90
CA LEU A 68 21.52 -11.87 3.22
C LEU A 68 20.90 -12.95 4.13
N LEU A 69 19.74 -12.68 4.70
CA LEU A 69 19.04 -13.58 5.60
C LEU A 69 17.89 -14.26 4.83
N VAL A 70 17.97 -15.59 4.72
CA VAL A 70 16.90 -16.40 4.13
C VAL A 70 15.65 -16.28 4.99
N ASP A 71 14.50 -16.02 4.36
CA ASP A 71 13.20 -15.82 5.01
C ASP A 71 13.19 -14.68 6.06
N ALA A 72 14.02 -13.65 5.87
CA ALA A 72 13.99 -12.46 6.71
C ALA A 72 12.57 -11.88 6.81
N PRO A 73 12.09 -11.55 8.03
CA PRO A 73 10.77 -10.92 8.17
C PRO A 73 10.77 -9.53 7.53
N TYR A 74 9.59 -9.07 7.11
CA TYR A 74 9.43 -7.67 6.75
C TYR A 74 9.41 -6.83 8.01
N GLN A 75 10.23 -5.79 8.03
CA GLN A 75 10.23 -4.78 9.08
C GLN A 75 9.65 -3.49 8.53
N GLN A 76 8.66 -2.91 9.20
CA GLN A 76 8.24 -1.55 8.91
C GLN A 76 9.18 -0.57 9.60
N VAL A 77 9.78 0.32 8.83
CA VAL A 77 10.76 1.31 9.33
C VAL A 77 10.24 2.73 9.29
N GLU A 78 9.19 3.00 8.51
CA GLU A 78 8.57 4.32 8.41
C GLU A 78 7.10 4.23 7.97
N SER A 79 6.34 5.30 8.25
CA SER A 79 5.01 5.59 7.72
C SER A 79 5.01 7.01 7.14
N ILE A 80 4.91 7.14 5.82
CA ILE A 80 4.99 8.42 5.12
C ILE A 80 3.59 8.87 4.69
N THR A 81 3.18 10.05 5.15
CA THR A 81 1.97 10.76 4.66
C THR A 81 2.23 11.36 3.28
N ASN A 82 2.19 10.50 2.26
CA ASN A 82 2.49 10.85 0.87
C ASN A 82 1.58 11.94 0.29
N GLY A 83 0.31 12.06 0.72
CA GLY A 83 -0.57 13.11 0.21
C GLY A 83 -0.21 14.53 0.65
N TRP A 84 0.76 14.68 1.56
CA TRP A 84 1.30 16.00 1.97
C TRP A 84 2.60 16.35 1.24
N ILE A 85 3.06 15.48 0.35
CA ILE A 85 4.29 15.65 -0.42
C ILE A 85 3.89 15.89 -1.87
N ASP A 86 4.11 17.07 -2.43
CA ASP A 86 3.61 17.34 -3.79
C ASP A 86 4.51 16.75 -4.88
N ASP A 87 5.82 16.76 -4.67
CA ASP A 87 6.80 16.41 -5.70
C ASP A 87 7.55 15.09 -5.43
N PRO A 88 7.95 14.37 -6.49
CA PRO A 88 8.69 13.12 -6.35
C PRO A 88 10.09 13.26 -5.78
N VAL A 89 10.71 14.45 -5.85
CA VAL A 89 12.08 14.65 -5.34
C VAL A 89 12.07 14.61 -3.82
N ASN A 90 11.11 15.28 -3.19
CA ASN A 90 10.96 15.26 -1.74
C ASN A 90 10.52 13.89 -1.22
N LEU A 91 9.58 13.21 -1.91
CA LEU A 91 9.25 11.82 -1.56
C LEU A 91 10.47 10.91 -1.68
N GLY A 92 11.26 11.05 -2.74
CA GLY A 92 12.47 10.27 -2.95
C GLY A 92 13.50 10.43 -1.83
N LYS A 93 13.63 11.63 -1.25
CA LYS A 93 14.50 11.85 -0.08
C LYS A 93 14.03 11.08 1.15
N TYR A 94 12.74 11.14 1.49
CA TYR A 94 12.21 10.39 2.63
C TYR A 94 12.33 8.88 2.45
N LEU A 95 12.10 8.38 1.23
CA LEU A 95 12.30 6.97 0.89
C LEU A 95 13.78 6.57 1.01
N GLU A 96 14.70 7.45 0.62
CA GLU A 96 16.14 7.22 0.77
C GLU A 96 16.59 7.26 2.24
N GLU A 97 16.09 8.20 3.03
CA GLU A 97 16.35 8.30 4.48
C GLU A 97 15.88 7.03 5.21
N SER A 98 14.79 6.41 4.73
CA SER A 98 14.29 5.14 5.28
C SER A 98 15.24 3.96 5.07
N GLU A 99 16.15 4.02 4.09
CA GLU A 99 17.11 2.93 3.82
C GLU A 99 18.12 2.72 4.96
N SER A 100 18.44 3.78 5.69
CA SER A 100 19.41 3.79 6.79
C SER A 100 18.76 4.00 8.17
N SER A 101 17.44 3.92 8.26
CA SER A 101 16.73 4.07 9.53
C SER A 101 17.08 2.94 10.50
N ASP A 102 17.53 3.29 11.71
CA ASP A 102 17.71 2.32 12.81
C ASP A 102 16.39 2.06 13.57
N PHE A 103 15.34 2.83 13.27
CA PHE A 103 14.04 2.68 13.91
C PHE A 103 13.22 1.59 13.25
N ILE A 104 12.58 0.74 14.08
CA ILE A 104 11.68 -0.32 13.63
C ILE A 104 10.31 -0.08 14.29
N MET A 105 9.32 0.28 13.49
CA MET A 105 7.93 0.44 13.93
C MET A 105 7.26 -0.91 14.20
N ASN A 106 7.52 -1.89 13.33
CA ASN A 106 6.98 -3.24 13.44
C ASN A 106 7.99 -4.25 12.88
N GLU A 107 8.46 -5.16 13.72
CA GLU A 107 9.45 -6.18 13.37
C GLU A 107 8.89 -7.33 12.50
N ASN A 108 7.57 -7.52 12.51
CA ASN A 108 6.88 -8.64 11.86
C ASN A 108 5.72 -8.13 10.98
N ALA A 109 6.01 -7.15 10.14
CA ALA A 109 5.06 -6.69 9.15
C ALA A 109 4.74 -7.83 8.16
N GLN A 110 3.52 -7.83 7.62
CA GLN A 110 3.11 -8.81 6.62
C GLN A 110 2.95 -8.10 5.27
N LEU A 111 3.70 -8.57 4.27
CA LEU A 111 3.50 -8.21 2.89
C LEU A 111 3.14 -9.48 2.11
N ILE A 112 1.87 -9.60 1.76
CA ILE A 112 1.40 -10.74 0.96
C ILE A 112 1.55 -10.35 -0.52
N VAL A 113 2.33 -11.11 -1.27
CA VAL A 113 2.67 -10.84 -2.68
C VAL A 113 1.99 -11.83 -3.61
N GLY A 114 1.48 -11.34 -4.74
CA GLY A 114 0.92 -12.16 -5.80
C GLY A 114 0.34 -11.32 -6.94
N ARG A 115 -0.61 -11.89 -7.70
CA ARG A 115 -1.37 -11.15 -8.70
C ARG A 115 -2.79 -10.93 -8.19
N PRO A 116 -3.19 -9.69 -7.86
CA PRO A 116 -4.56 -9.41 -7.46
C PRO A 116 -5.50 -9.79 -8.61
N SER A 117 -6.49 -10.62 -8.31
CA SER A 117 -7.53 -11.08 -9.23
C SER A 117 -8.75 -10.16 -9.27
N GLY A 118 -8.87 -9.25 -8.28
CA GLY A 118 -10.05 -8.43 -8.01
C GLY A 118 -11.15 -9.20 -7.28
N ASN A 119 -11.04 -10.53 -7.15
CA ASN A 119 -12.01 -11.37 -6.46
C ASN A 119 -11.73 -11.50 -4.95
N GLU A 120 -10.70 -10.81 -4.46
CA GLU A 120 -10.34 -10.81 -3.05
C GLU A 120 -11.50 -10.25 -2.21
N ARG A 121 -11.60 -10.75 -0.97
CA ARG A 121 -12.56 -10.22 0.00
C ARG A 121 -11.86 -9.24 0.93
N ALA A 122 -12.43 -8.05 1.05
CA ALA A 122 -11.94 -7.00 1.95
C ALA A 122 -13.06 -6.47 2.85
N HIS A 123 -12.69 -5.83 3.95
CA HIS A 123 -13.66 -5.17 4.82
C HIS A 123 -13.98 -3.77 4.29
N PHE A 124 -15.27 -3.51 4.09
CA PHE A 124 -15.81 -2.24 3.63
C PHE A 124 -16.67 -1.62 4.74
N ILE A 125 -16.78 -0.29 4.73
CA ILE A 125 -17.74 0.45 5.54
C ILE A 125 -18.95 0.73 4.67
N CYS A 126 -20.15 0.47 5.19
CA CYS A 126 -21.34 0.69 4.42
C CYS A 126 -21.71 2.17 4.29
N GLY A 127 -21.78 2.70 3.06
CA GLY A 127 -22.17 4.08 2.81
C GLY A 127 -23.60 4.43 3.26
N CYS A 128 -24.49 3.43 3.36
CA CYS A 128 -25.88 3.64 3.79
C CYS A 128 -26.06 3.59 5.32
N CYS A 129 -25.47 2.60 6.00
CA CYS A 129 -25.71 2.36 7.44
C CYS A 129 -24.46 2.44 8.32
N GLY A 130 -23.28 2.75 7.75
CA GLY A 130 -22.01 2.84 8.47
C GLY A 130 -21.46 1.51 9.00
N THR A 131 -22.15 0.39 8.76
CA THR A 131 -21.72 -0.92 9.29
C THR A 131 -20.57 -1.50 8.48
N THR A 132 -19.61 -2.14 9.16
CA THR A 132 -18.55 -2.92 8.52
C THR A 132 -19.08 -4.23 7.93
N PHE A 133 -18.67 -4.58 6.72
CA PHE A 133 -18.99 -5.86 6.11
C PHE A 133 -17.84 -6.38 5.24
N LEU A 134 -17.84 -7.68 4.94
CA LEU A 134 -16.82 -8.34 4.11
C LEU A 134 -17.35 -8.52 2.68
N GLY A 135 -16.84 -7.75 1.71
CA GLY A 135 -17.31 -7.72 0.32
C GLY A 135 -16.24 -8.15 -0.69
N ASN A 136 -16.63 -8.40 -1.94
CA ASN A 136 -15.71 -8.63 -3.05
C ASN A 136 -15.20 -7.28 -3.59
N VAL A 137 -13.89 -7.17 -3.78
CA VAL A 137 -13.23 -5.93 -4.22
C VAL A 137 -13.76 -5.41 -5.55
N LYS A 138 -13.80 -6.25 -6.59
CA LYS A 138 -14.25 -5.86 -7.93
C LYS A 138 -15.70 -5.40 -7.94
N GLU A 139 -16.56 -6.09 -7.19
CA GLU A 139 -17.97 -5.69 -7.05
C GLU A 139 -18.10 -4.33 -6.36
N GLN A 140 -17.39 -4.13 -5.25
CA GLN A 140 -17.51 -2.90 -4.47
C GLN A 140 -16.90 -1.69 -5.18
N LEU A 141 -15.85 -1.86 -5.99
CA LEU A 141 -15.26 -0.78 -6.79
C LEU A 141 -16.14 -0.33 -7.97
N ASN A 142 -17.13 -1.13 -8.39
CA ASN A 142 -18.07 -0.74 -9.45
C ASN A 142 -19.11 0.30 -8.97
N PHE A 143 -19.32 0.42 -7.67
CA PHE A 143 -20.19 1.46 -7.11
C PHE A 143 -19.40 2.77 -7.08
N GLY A 144 -19.71 3.70 -7.99
CA GLY A 144 -18.91 4.92 -8.19
C GLY A 144 -18.77 5.81 -6.94
N GLN A 145 -17.74 6.67 -6.95
CA GLN A 145 -17.42 7.62 -5.86
C GLN A 145 -18.63 8.43 -5.37
N ASP A 146 -19.55 8.78 -6.26
CA ASP A 146 -20.75 9.57 -5.96
C ASP A 146 -21.98 8.72 -5.59
N ALA A 147 -21.92 7.41 -5.83
CA ALA A 147 -23.03 6.47 -5.63
C ALA A 147 -22.96 5.73 -4.29
N GLY A 148 -21.91 5.97 -3.50
CA GLY A 148 -21.64 5.25 -2.27
C GLY A 148 -21.05 3.87 -2.56
N PHE A 149 -19.73 3.76 -2.50
CA PHE A 149 -19.08 2.47 -2.27
C PHE A 149 -19.73 1.77 -1.07
N GLY A 150 -19.76 0.43 -1.08
CA GLY A 150 -19.96 -0.29 0.16
C GLY A 150 -21.41 -0.60 0.53
N ILE A 151 -22.36 -0.85 -0.37
CA ILE A 151 -23.70 -1.25 0.11
C ILE A 151 -23.65 -2.68 0.64
N CYS A 152 -23.77 -2.86 1.95
CA CYS A 152 -23.83 -4.17 2.58
C CYS A 152 -25.15 -4.89 2.23
N ASP A 153 -25.18 -6.21 2.33
CA ASP A 153 -26.35 -7.04 2.01
C ASP A 153 -27.64 -6.58 2.70
N ARG A 154 -27.53 -5.95 3.88
CA ARG A 154 -28.69 -5.39 4.60
C ARG A 154 -29.31 -4.20 3.87
N CYS A 155 -28.47 -3.35 3.29
CA CYS A 155 -28.87 -2.14 2.59
C CYS A 155 -29.12 -2.37 1.09
N GLN A 156 -28.66 -3.49 0.52
CA GLN A 156 -28.97 -3.86 -0.88
C GLN A 156 -30.45 -4.27 -1.07
N ASN A 157 -31.13 -4.63 0.02
CA ASN A 157 -32.53 -5.07 0.01
C ASN A 157 -33.54 -3.94 0.28
N TRP A 158 -33.12 -2.68 0.14
CA TRP A 158 -33.96 -1.49 0.35
C TRP A 158 -34.21 -0.75 -0.97
#